data_AF-A0A2E0ZM39-F1
#
_entry.id   AF-A0A2E0ZM39-F1
#
_cell.length_a   1.000
_cell.length_b   1.000
_cell.length_c   1.000
_cell.angle_alpha   90.00
_cell.angle_beta   90.00
_cell.angle_gamma   90.00
#
_symmetry.space_group_name_H-M   'P 1'
#
loop_
_entity.id
_entity.type
_entity.pdbx_description
1 polymer ?
#
loop_
_entity_poly.entity_id
_entity_poly.type
_entity_poly.pdbx_seq_one_letter_code
_entity_poly.pdbx_strand_id
1 'polypeptide(L)'
;MQKPDNKKQWLLAIIVAGIVLFVASIVTASELEERDEFCTSCHRAPEVTYFDRAHKATISSIATDLASFHYTNDNQFRCIDCHRGDQSLEQRAEILWLAAKDTAVHFLATPDQTIEKGNVPAPNPHLGNWQGPERYSRTPGILNDGCLSCHQDALTLVGFENHFHNKLPQAQLAYAQTERLNFPDGWPGEAGSAALLVPEETVLTCLDCHRAHVPGLEFDYFLDETAVLLPACVQCHLEADAGPVDLN
;
A
#
# COMPACT_ATOMS: atom_id res chain seq x y z
N MET A 1 -7.69 40.83 48.61
CA MET A 1 -8.16 40.05 47.44
C MET A 1 -7.20 40.26 46.29
N GLN A 2 -6.49 39.21 45.87
CA GLN A 2 -5.52 39.29 44.77
C GLN A 2 -6.30 39.21 43.45
N LYS A 3 -6.16 40.22 42.59
CA LYS A 3 -6.84 40.24 41.28
C LYS A 3 -6.28 39.09 40.44
N PRO A 4 -7.11 38.22 39.84
CA PRO A 4 -6.61 37.13 39.01
C PRO A 4 -5.75 37.68 37.87
N ASP A 5 -4.66 36.98 37.57
CA ASP A 5 -3.74 37.34 36.49
C ASP A 5 -4.36 36.99 35.14
N ASN A 6 -5.10 37.94 34.57
CA ASN A 6 -5.81 37.79 33.30
C ASN A 6 -4.88 37.32 32.16
N LYS A 7 -3.56 37.56 32.22
CA LYS A 7 -2.62 37.13 31.18
C LYS A 7 -2.54 35.61 31.07
N LYS A 8 -2.56 34.90 32.20
CA LYS A 8 -2.52 33.43 32.21
C LYS A 8 -3.79 32.81 31.62
N GLN A 9 -4.94 33.43 31.89
CA GLN A 9 -6.22 33.01 31.32
C GLN A 9 -6.26 33.21 29.80
N TRP A 10 -5.75 34.35 29.30
CA TRP A 10 -5.64 34.60 27.86
C TRP A 10 -4.69 33.63 27.16
N LEU A 11 -3.50 33.38 27.72
CA LEU A 11 -2.56 32.43 27.15
C LEU A 11 -3.15 31.01 27.08
N LEU A 12 -3.81 30.58 28.16
CA LEU A 12 -4.50 29.29 28.19
C LEU A 12 -5.60 29.21 27.13
N ALA A 13 -6.41 30.26 26.98
CA ALA A 13 -7.47 30.31 25.97
C ALA A 13 -6.90 30.20 24.55
N ILE A 14 -5.77 30.86 24.25
CA ILE A 14 -5.11 30.78 22.95
C ILE A 14 -4.57 29.37 22.70
N ILE A 15 -3.93 28.75 23.69
CA ILE A 15 -3.42 27.37 23.57
C ILE A 15 -4.57 26.40 23.31
N VAL A 16 -5.65 26.49 24.08
CA VAL A 16 -6.84 25.64 23.90
C VAL A 16 -7.46 25.84 22.52
N ALA A 17 -7.64 27.10 22.09
CA ALA A 17 -8.15 27.40 20.76
C ALA A 17 -7.24 26.83 19.66
N GLY A 18 -5.92 26.96 19.81
CA GLY A 18 -4.94 26.38 18.88
C GLY A 18 -5.04 24.86 18.79
N ILE A 19 -5.15 24.16 19.92
CA ILE A 19 -5.33 22.70 19.95
C ILE A 19 -6.64 22.30 19.28
N VAL A 20 -7.74 22.99 19.59
CA VAL A 20 -9.06 22.70 18.99
C VAL A 20 -9.01 22.86 17.47
N LEU A 21 -8.40 23.94 16.96
CA LEU A 21 -8.26 24.18 15.52
C LEU A 21 -7.36 23.14 14.85
N PHE A 22 -6.28 22.73 15.51
CA PHE A 22 -5.38 21.70 15.02
C PHE A 22 -6.08 20.34 14.89
N VAL A 23 -6.78 19.91 15.95
CA VAL A 23 -7.54 18.65 15.94
C VAL A 23 -8.65 18.70 14.89
N ALA A 24 -9.40 19.80 14.82
CA ALA A 24 -10.44 19.96 13.79
C ALA A 24 -9.87 19.83 12.37
N SER A 25 -8.68 20.41 12.13
CA SER A 25 -8.02 20.35 10.83
C SER A 25 -7.59 18.92 10.47
N ILE A 26 -7.06 18.15 11.43
CA ILE A 26 -6.72 16.73 11.22
C ILE A 26 -7.97 15.91 10.89
N VAL A 27 -9.06 16.10 11.64
CA VAL A 27 -10.32 15.37 11.41
C VAL A 27 -10.89 15.72 10.04
N THR A 28 -10.94 17.01 9.69
CA THR A 28 -11.42 17.45 8.38
C THR A 28 -10.54 16.94 7.24
N ALA A 29 -9.21 17.04 7.35
CA ALA A 29 -8.31 16.48 6.35
C ALA A 29 -8.53 14.98 6.18
N SER A 30 -8.76 14.27 7.29
CA SER A 30 -9.05 12.84 7.24
C SER A 30 -10.35 12.52 6.54
N GLU A 31 -11.43 13.26 6.82
CA GLU A 31 -12.70 13.07 6.13
C GLU A 31 -12.63 13.43 4.64
N LEU A 32 -11.79 14.40 4.28
CA LEU A 32 -11.57 14.78 2.88
C LEU A 32 -10.79 13.71 2.12
N GLU A 33 -9.76 13.10 2.73
CA GLU A 33 -9.01 11.99 2.15
C GLU A 33 -9.86 10.74 1.87
N GLU A 34 -11.01 10.61 2.53
CA GLU A 34 -12.03 9.58 2.21
C GLU A 34 -12.79 9.84 0.90
N ARG A 35 -12.41 10.85 0.10
CA ARG A 35 -13.10 11.24 -1.13
C ARG A 35 -12.10 11.34 -2.26
N ASP A 36 -12.31 10.57 -3.33
CA ASP A 36 -11.38 10.55 -4.47
C ASP A 36 -11.29 11.91 -5.18
N GLU A 37 -12.37 12.70 -5.15
CA GLU A 37 -12.36 14.06 -5.70
C GLU A 37 -11.40 14.98 -4.95
N PHE A 38 -11.16 14.75 -3.66
CA PHE A 38 -10.16 15.48 -2.91
C PHE A 38 -8.76 15.08 -3.37
N CYS A 39 -8.46 13.78 -3.46
CA CYS A 39 -7.18 13.28 -3.95
C CYS A 39 -6.86 13.83 -5.35
N THR A 40 -7.81 13.72 -6.27
CA THR A 40 -7.64 14.17 -7.67
C THR A 40 -7.68 15.68 -7.86
N SER A 41 -8.07 16.46 -6.84
CA SER A 41 -7.97 17.92 -6.89
C SER A 41 -6.52 18.42 -6.83
N CYS A 42 -5.62 17.64 -6.21
CA CYS A 42 -4.21 17.99 -6.00
C CYS A 42 -3.25 17.12 -6.80
N HIS A 43 -3.56 15.82 -6.94
CA HIS A 43 -2.75 14.89 -7.73
C HIS A 43 -2.86 15.17 -9.24
N ARG A 44 -1.85 14.74 -10.00
CA ARG A 44 -1.75 14.93 -11.45
C ARG A 44 -1.74 13.58 -12.15
N ALA A 45 -1.34 13.55 -13.43
CA ALA A 45 -1.05 12.28 -14.07
C ALA A 45 0.20 11.63 -13.40
N PRO A 46 0.18 10.30 -13.21
CA PRO A 46 -0.82 9.37 -13.74
C PRO A 46 -2.04 9.13 -12.83
N GLU A 47 -2.05 9.58 -11.57
CA GLU A 47 -3.12 9.30 -10.59
C GLU A 47 -4.52 9.70 -11.06
N VAL A 48 -4.67 10.91 -11.63
CA VAL A 48 -5.97 11.35 -12.18
C VAL A 48 -6.43 10.44 -13.32
N THR A 49 -5.49 9.88 -14.09
CA THR A 49 -5.83 8.93 -15.16
C THR A 49 -6.32 7.60 -14.60
N TYR A 50 -5.74 7.13 -13.49
CA TYR A 50 -6.22 5.93 -12.78
C TYR A 50 -7.62 6.13 -12.22
N PHE A 51 -7.88 7.27 -11.56
CA PHE A 51 -9.21 7.61 -11.08
C PHE A 51 -10.24 7.65 -12.20
N ASP A 52 -9.95 8.33 -13.31
CA ASP A 52 -10.86 8.43 -14.46
C ASP A 52 -11.19 7.05 -15.05
N ARG A 53 -10.20 6.16 -15.16
CA ARG A 53 -10.41 4.80 -15.66
C ARG A 53 -11.22 3.97 -14.66
N ALA A 54 -10.92 4.07 -13.37
CA ALA A 54 -11.63 3.34 -12.34
C ALA A 54 -13.10 3.76 -12.23
N HIS A 55 -13.39 5.06 -12.28
CA HIS A 55 -14.76 5.55 -12.32
C HIS A 55 -15.50 5.07 -13.58
N LYS A 56 -14.88 5.11 -14.77
CA LYS A 56 -15.47 4.55 -16.00
C LYS A 56 -15.70 3.05 -15.92
N ALA A 57 -14.84 2.32 -15.19
CA ALA A 57 -14.97 0.89 -14.98
C ALA A 57 -16.23 0.55 -14.16
N THR A 58 -16.62 1.38 -13.19
CA THR A 58 -17.89 1.18 -12.44
C THR A 58 -19.13 1.16 -13.34
N ILE A 59 -19.08 1.88 -14.46
CA ILE A 59 -20.20 1.98 -15.43
C ILE A 59 -20.10 0.88 -16.48
N SER A 60 -18.90 0.62 -17.00
CA SER A 60 -18.68 -0.31 -18.11
C SER A 60 -18.45 -1.76 -17.70
N SER A 61 -18.11 -2.01 -16.42
CA SER A 61 -17.61 -3.29 -15.90
C SER A 61 -16.34 -3.79 -16.59
N ILE A 62 -15.59 -2.89 -17.24
CA ILE A 62 -14.31 -3.21 -17.89
C ILE A 62 -13.18 -2.60 -17.08
N ALA A 63 -12.42 -3.44 -16.39
CA ALA A 63 -11.19 -3.03 -15.72
C ALA A 63 -10.02 -3.05 -16.72
N THR A 64 -9.18 -2.02 -16.70
CA THR A 64 -7.95 -1.95 -17.53
C THR A 64 -6.67 -1.88 -16.71
N ASP A 65 -6.81 -1.68 -15.39
CA ASP A 65 -5.74 -1.61 -14.41
C ASP A 65 -6.25 -2.06 -13.03
N LEU A 66 -5.34 -2.13 -12.05
CA LEU A 66 -5.66 -2.61 -10.72
C LEU A 66 -6.66 -1.70 -9.98
N ALA A 67 -6.55 -0.38 -10.15
CA ALA A 67 -7.50 0.56 -9.55
C ALA A 67 -8.92 0.32 -10.11
N SER A 68 -9.03 0.19 -11.42
CA SER A 68 -10.30 -0.10 -12.10
C SER A 68 -10.90 -1.43 -11.68
N PHE A 69 -10.07 -2.45 -11.45
CA PHE A 69 -10.53 -3.75 -10.96
C PHE A 69 -11.25 -3.64 -9.61
N HIS A 70 -10.65 -2.91 -8.66
CA HIS A 70 -11.23 -2.75 -7.34
C HIS A 70 -12.56 -2.00 -7.40
N TYR A 71 -12.65 -0.95 -8.22
CA TYR A 71 -13.91 -0.22 -8.43
C TYR A 71 -14.99 -1.06 -9.10
N THR A 72 -14.62 -2.02 -9.96
CA THR A 72 -15.61 -2.95 -10.56
C THR A 72 -16.12 -3.98 -9.56
N ASN A 73 -15.28 -4.40 -8.60
CA ASN A 73 -15.65 -5.40 -7.60
C ASN A 73 -16.39 -4.80 -6.41
N ASP A 74 -16.04 -3.56 -6.04
CA ASP A 74 -16.68 -2.82 -4.96
C ASP A 74 -16.84 -1.34 -5.36
N ASN A 75 -18.09 -0.91 -5.52
CA ASN A 75 -18.40 0.46 -5.89
C ASN A 75 -18.22 1.48 -4.75
N GLN A 76 -17.90 1.01 -3.54
CA GLN A 76 -17.53 1.85 -2.41
C GLN A 76 -16.01 2.02 -2.29
N PHE A 77 -15.22 1.28 -3.08
CA PHE A 77 -13.77 1.34 -3.08
C PHE A 77 -13.25 2.70 -3.53
N ARG A 78 -12.18 3.16 -2.88
CA ARG A 78 -11.57 4.49 -3.06
C ARG A 78 -10.07 4.40 -3.16
N CYS A 79 -9.43 5.47 -3.63
CA CYS A 79 -7.97 5.57 -3.66
C CYS A 79 -7.37 5.33 -2.28
N ILE A 80 -7.99 5.91 -1.25
CA ILE A 80 -7.50 5.83 0.12
C ILE A 80 -7.54 4.41 0.69
N ASP A 81 -8.37 3.52 0.17
CA ASP A 81 -8.46 2.14 0.68
C ASP A 81 -7.18 1.35 0.42
N CYS A 82 -6.49 1.61 -0.70
CA CYS A 82 -5.12 1.11 -0.93
C CYS A 82 -4.06 1.94 -0.19
N HIS A 83 -4.26 3.26 -0.09
CA HIS A 83 -3.23 4.21 0.34
C HIS A 83 -3.23 4.50 1.85
N ARG A 84 -4.19 3.97 2.61
CA ARG A 84 -4.33 4.23 4.05
C ARG A 84 -3.56 3.28 4.96
N GLY A 85 -3.02 2.19 4.39
CA GLY A 85 -2.40 1.13 5.17
C GLY A 85 -3.38 0.35 6.03
N ASP A 86 -2.93 -0.11 7.20
CA ASP A 86 -3.71 -0.96 8.12
C ASP A 86 -4.73 -0.19 8.98
N GLN A 87 -4.87 1.12 8.76
CA GLN A 87 -5.71 2.04 9.53
C GLN A 87 -5.26 2.24 11.00
N SER A 88 -4.06 1.80 11.38
CA SER A 88 -3.49 2.11 12.68
C SER A 88 -3.27 3.61 12.85
N LEU A 89 -3.25 4.08 14.10
CA LEU A 89 -2.98 5.49 14.40
C LEU A 89 -1.58 5.92 13.94
N GLU A 90 -0.61 5.00 13.95
CA GLU A 90 0.76 5.25 13.51
C GLU A 90 0.80 5.53 12.00
N GLN A 91 0.27 4.62 11.19
CA GLN A 91 0.22 4.81 9.73
C GLN A 91 -0.66 5.99 9.36
N ARG A 92 -1.74 6.24 10.10
CA ARG A 92 -2.58 7.42 9.89
C ARG A 92 -1.79 8.72 10.10
N ALA A 93 -0.94 8.78 11.14
CA ALA A 93 -0.08 9.93 11.38
C ALA A 93 0.99 10.08 10.28
N GLU A 94 1.55 8.97 9.80
CA GLU A 94 2.52 8.96 8.70
C GLU A 94 1.90 9.47 7.39
N ILE A 95 0.70 9.02 7.04
CA ILE A 95 -0.03 9.47 5.85
C ILE A 95 -0.36 10.96 5.93
N LEU A 96 -0.88 11.44 7.07
CA LEU A 96 -1.16 12.87 7.24
C LEU A 96 0.11 13.72 7.12
N TRP A 97 1.25 13.21 7.57
CA TRP A 97 2.53 13.85 7.40
C TRP A 97 3.00 13.87 5.94
N LEU A 98 2.82 12.78 5.20
CA LEU A 98 3.05 12.73 3.75
C LEU A 98 2.12 13.70 3.01
N ALA A 99 0.83 13.71 3.31
CA ALA A 99 -0.15 14.62 2.72
C ALA A 99 0.21 16.09 2.99
N ALA A 100 0.69 16.41 4.20
CA ALA A 100 1.18 17.76 4.52
C ALA A 100 2.41 18.15 3.71
N LYS A 101 3.36 17.21 3.50
CA LYS A 101 4.52 17.42 2.62
C LYS A 101 4.10 17.63 1.17
N ASP A 102 3.21 16.80 0.65
CA ASP A 102 2.73 16.90 -0.73
C ASP A 102 1.97 18.21 -0.96
N THR A 103 1.18 18.64 0.03
CA THR A 103 0.52 19.95 0.03
C THR A 103 1.54 21.08 -0.05
N ALA A 104 2.60 21.03 0.76
CA ALA A 104 3.67 22.04 0.71
C ALA A 104 4.39 22.05 -0.64
N VAL A 105 4.73 20.87 -1.19
CA VAL A 105 5.34 20.70 -2.51
C VAL A 105 4.45 21.30 -3.61
N HIS A 106 3.14 21.02 -3.57
CA HIS A 106 2.15 21.55 -4.50
C HIS A 106 2.14 23.08 -4.49
N PHE A 107 2.07 23.71 -3.32
CA PHE A 107 2.05 25.18 -3.20
C PHE A 107 3.39 25.84 -3.55
N LEU A 108 4.51 25.16 -3.32
CA LEU A 108 5.84 25.67 -3.65
C LEU A 108 6.21 25.45 -5.13
N ALA A 109 5.38 24.74 -5.89
CA ALA A 109 5.58 24.44 -7.31
C ALA A 109 6.97 23.84 -7.64
N THR A 110 7.52 23.07 -6.70
CA THR A 110 8.81 22.38 -6.87
C THR A 110 8.52 20.91 -7.12
N PRO A 111 8.38 20.45 -8.37
CA PRO A 111 8.05 19.07 -8.65
C PRO A 111 9.12 18.17 -8.05
N ASP A 112 8.71 17.31 -7.13
CA ASP A 112 9.58 16.33 -6.50
C ASP A 112 9.57 15.07 -7.36
N GLN A 113 10.60 14.92 -8.19
CA GLN A 113 10.75 13.76 -9.08
C GLN A 113 10.92 12.44 -8.32
N THR A 114 11.21 12.48 -7.01
CA THR A 114 11.24 11.28 -6.17
C THR A 114 9.85 10.84 -5.70
N ILE A 115 8.83 11.68 -5.93
CA ILE A 115 7.40 11.38 -5.67
C ILE A 115 6.68 10.99 -6.96
N GLU A 116 7.18 11.38 -8.14
CA GLU A 116 6.59 11.02 -9.43
C GLU A 116 6.71 9.50 -9.70
N LYS A 117 5.61 8.77 -9.42
CA LYS A 117 5.40 7.36 -9.76
C LYS A 117 5.48 7.20 -11.29
N GLY A 118 6.64 6.82 -11.80
CA GLY A 118 6.82 6.50 -13.23
C GLY A 118 8.14 6.93 -13.87
N ASN A 119 8.94 7.77 -13.20
CA ASN A 119 10.21 8.26 -13.76
C ASN A 119 11.45 7.49 -13.33
N VAL A 120 11.30 6.43 -12.52
CA VAL A 120 12.41 5.51 -12.33
C VAL A 120 12.13 4.24 -13.12
N PRO A 121 12.96 3.93 -14.13
CA PRO A 121 12.87 2.65 -14.81
C PRO A 121 12.92 1.57 -13.74
N ALA A 122 11.95 0.64 -13.74
CA ALA A 122 12.20 -0.66 -13.13
C ALA A 122 13.49 -1.16 -13.82
N PRO A 123 14.63 -1.29 -13.10
CA PRO A 123 15.84 -1.76 -13.74
C PRO A 123 15.50 -3.09 -14.39
N ASN A 124 15.86 -3.25 -15.65
CA ASN A 124 15.77 -4.54 -16.30
C ASN A 124 16.52 -5.54 -15.40
N PRO A 125 15.87 -6.59 -14.88
CA PRO A 125 16.50 -7.55 -13.96
C PRO A 125 17.73 -8.23 -14.59
N HIS A 126 17.90 -8.16 -15.91
CA HIS A 126 19.04 -8.69 -16.64
C HIS A 126 20.22 -7.72 -16.82
N LEU A 127 20.18 -6.48 -16.30
CA LEU A 127 21.22 -5.46 -16.55
C LEU A 127 21.92 -4.88 -15.29
N GLY A 128 21.92 -5.62 -14.18
CA GLY A 128 22.69 -5.31 -12.96
C GLY A 128 21.81 -5.12 -11.73
N ASN A 129 22.41 -5.31 -10.55
CA ASN A 129 21.84 -5.28 -9.20
C ASN A 129 20.40 -4.76 -9.16
N TRP A 130 19.43 -5.69 -9.13
CA TRP A 130 18.04 -5.39 -8.86
C TRP A 130 17.99 -4.47 -7.62
N GLN A 131 17.50 -3.25 -7.79
CA GLN A 131 17.36 -2.28 -6.70
C GLN A 131 15.95 -2.28 -6.09
N GLY A 132 15.15 -3.28 -6.44
CA GLY A 132 13.75 -3.37 -6.07
C GLY A 132 12.88 -2.21 -6.53
N PRO A 133 11.56 -2.38 -6.50
CA PRO A 133 10.60 -1.29 -6.43
C PRO A 133 10.72 -0.44 -5.15
N GLU A 134 11.47 -0.91 -4.15
CA GLU A 134 11.69 -0.28 -2.83
C GLU A 134 12.20 1.16 -2.86
N ARG A 135 12.74 1.65 -3.98
CA ARG A 135 13.09 3.07 -4.09
C ARG A 135 11.94 3.98 -4.52
N TYR A 136 10.75 3.46 -4.80
CA TYR A 136 9.67 4.22 -5.46
C TYR A 136 8.50 4.57 -4.56
N SER A 137 8.35 3.89 -3.42
CA SER A 137 7.45 4.33 -2.36
C SER A 137 8.28 4.91 -1.22
N ARG A 138 7.96 6.13 -0.77
CA ARG A 138 8.56 6.68 0.45
C ARG A 138 8.22 5.86 1.69
N THR A 139 7.17 5.05 1.59
CA THR A 139 6.56 4.28 2.68
C THR A 139 5.99 2.96 2.13
N PRO A 140 6.86 2.01 1.72
CA PRO A 140 6.41 0.74 1.12
C PRO A 140 5.49 -0.05 2.07
N GLY A 141 5.70 0.06 3.38
CA GLY A 141 4.86 -0.57 4.40
C GLY A 141 3.39 -0.17 4.29
N ILE A 142 3.07 1.13 4.11
CA ILE A 142 1.68 1.61 4.01
C ILE A 142 0.92 0.91 2.88
N LEU A 143 1.51 0.80 1.69
CA LEU A 143 0.83 0.15 0.56
C LEU A 143 0.66 -1.34 0.79
N ASN A 144 1.72 -1.99 1.26
CA ASN A 144 1.71 -3.41 1.58
C ASN A 144 0.64 -3.74 2.63
N ASP A 145 0.50 -2.90 3.65
CA ASP A 145 -0.46 -3.10 4.73
C ASP A 145 -1.89 -2.76 4.30
N GLY A 146 -2.05 -1.85 3.33
CA GLY A 146 -3.31 -1.62 2.63
C GLY A 146 -3.78 -2.88 1.89
N CYS A 147 -2.90 -3.52 1.12
CA CYS A 147 -3.20 -4.81 0.49
C CYS A 147 -3.54 -5.88 1.53
N LEU A 148 -2.74 -5.98 2.60
CA LEU A 148 -2.97 -6.94 3.68
C LEU A 148 -4.34 -6.75 4.33
N SER A 149 -4.81 -5.52 4.53
CA SER A 149 -6.09 -5.25 5.20
C SER A 149 -7.29 -5.96 4.54
N CYS A 150 -7.24 -6.17 3.21
CA CYS A 150 -8.29 -6.81 2.42
C CYS A 150 -7.96 -8.24 1.94
N HIS A 151 -6.67 -8.58 1.77
CA HIS A 151 -6.24 -9.82 1.12
C HIS A 151 -5.58 -10.85 2.06
N GLN A 152 -5.92 -10.82 3.35
CA GLN A 152 -5.38 -11.75 4.36
C GLN A 152 -5.60 -13.22 3.98
N ASP A 153 -6.74 -13.56 3.37
CA ASP A 153 -7.08 -14.93 2.97
C ASP A 153 -6.09 -15.52 1.96
N ALA A 154 -5.54 -14.70 1.06
CA ALA A 154 -4.53 -15.15 0.10
C ALA A 154 -3.22 -15.52 0.79
N LEU A 155 -2.87 -14.85 1.90
CA LEU A 155 -1.66 -15.12 2.66
C LEU A 155 -1.80 -16.30 3.64
N THR A 156 -3.03 -16.58 4.09
CA THR A 156 -3.33 -17.68 5.01
C THR A 156 -3.79 -18.96 4.32
N LEU A 157 -3.91 -18.96 2.99
CA LEU A 157 -4.11 -20.18 2.21
C LEU A 157 -2.83 -21.03 2.26
N VAL A 158 -2.87 -22.16 2.94
CA VAL A 158 -1.69 -23.02 3.06
C VAL A 158 -1.51 -23.91 1.83
N GLY A 159 -0.26 -24.17 1.47
CA GLY A 159 0.08 -25.23 0.52
C GLY A 159 1.23 -24.85 -0.39
N PHE A 160 1.77 -25.84 -1.10
CA PHE A 160 2.91 -25.62 -1.99
C PHE A 160 2.56 -24.66 -3.15
N GLU A 161 1.36 -24.74 -3.69
CA GLU A 161 0.92 -23.80 -4.75
C GLU A 161 0.84 -22.34 -4.27
N ASN A 162 0.81 -22.12 -2.96
CA ASN A 162 0.80 -20.80 -2.34
C ASN A 162 2.06 -20.53 -1.49
N HIS A 163 3.13 -21.31 -1.70
CA HIS A 163 4.31 -21.29 -0.85
C HIS A 163 4.92 -19.89 -0.76
N PHE A 164 4.99 -19.15 -1.87
CA PHE A 164 5.53 -17.80 -1.89
C PHE A 164 4.84 -16.91 -0.85
N HIS A 165 3.50 -16.84 -0.89
CA HIS A 165 2.71 -16.09 0.07
C HIS A 165 2.90 -16.59 1.50
N ASN A 166 2.92 -17.90 1.73
CA ASN A 166 3.12 -18.47 3.07
C ASN A 166 4.51 -18.19 3.66
N LYS A 167 5.48 -17.86 2.80
CA LYS A 167 6.86 -17.50 3.17
C LYS A 167 7.07 -16.00 3.37
N LEU A 168 6.10 -15.16 3.06
CA LEU A 168 6.18 -13.73 3.34
C LEU A 168 5.95 -13.45 4.84
N PRO A 169 6.65 -12.48 5.45
CA PRO A 169 6.37 -12.02 6.83
C PRO A 169 4.89 -11.66 7.06
N GLN A 170 4.24 -11.12 6.03
CA GLN A 170 2.84 -10.72 6.01
C GLN A 170 1.88 -11.89 6.26
N ALA A 171 2.25 -13.14 5.94
CA ALA A 171 1.40 -14.29 6.25
C ALA A 171 1.26 -14.55 7.74
N GLN A 172 2.33 -14.35 8.52
CA GLN A 172 2.23 -14.44 9.98
C GLN A 172 1.39 -13.31 10.56
N LEU A 173 1.52 -12.08 10.02
CA LEU A 173 0.68 -10.95 10.42
C LEU A 173 -0.80 -11.22 10.11
N ALA A 174 -1.10 -11.70 8.90
CA ALA A 174 -2.46 -12.09 8.49
C ALA A 174 -3.03 -13.18 9.42
N TYR A 175 -2.23 -14.19 9.75
CA TYR A 175 -2.67 -15.24 10.67
C TYR A 175 -2.86 -14.72 12.10
N ALA A 176 -1.98 -13.85 12.61
CA ALA A 176 -2.14 -13.25 13.93
C ALA A 176 -3.40 -12.38 14.05
N GLN A 177 -3.84 -11.76 12.93
CA GLN A 177 -5.05 -10.94 12.89
C GLN A 177 -6.33 -11.76 12.72
N THR A 178 -6.30 -12.83 11.90
CA THR A 178 -7.49 -13.63 11.59
C THR A 178 -7.65 -14.88 12.45
N GLU A 179 -6.57 -15.36 13.06
CA GLU A 179 -6.44 -16.68 13.70
C GLU A 179 -6.91 -17.83 12.79
N ARG A 180 -6.88 -17.62 11.46
CA ARG A 180 -7.46 -18.53 10.47
C ARG A 180 -6.43 -18.96 9.44
N LEU A 181 -6.40 -20.26 9.16
CA LEU A 181 -5.74 -20.83 7.99
C LEU A 181 -6.80 -21.31 7.01
N ASN A 182 -6.61 -21.00 5.74
CA ASN A 182 -7.41 -21.54 4.64
C ASN A 182 -6.68 -22.74 4.05
N PHE A 183 -7.40 -23.79 3.70
CA PHE A 183 -6.83 -25.03 3.16
C PHE A 183 -7.46 -25.31 1.79
N PRO A 184 -6.69 -25.78 0.80
CA PRO A 184 -7.26 -26.23 -0.46
C PRO A 184 -8.12 -27.48 -0.25
N ASP A 185 -9.07 -27.69 -1.15
CA ASP A 185 -9.92 -28.88 -1.12
C ASP A 185 -9.08 -30.17 -1.12
N GLY A 186 -9.39 -31.08 -0.20
CA GLY A 186 -8.68 -32.36 -0.08
C GLY A 186 -7.31 -32.30 0.59
N TRP A 187 -7.00 -31.23 1.33
CA TRP A 187 -5.74 -31.10 2.09
C TRP A 187 -5.45 -32.34 2.98
N PRO A 188 -4.32 -33.02 2.77
CA PRO A 188 -4.00 -34.26 3.48
C PRO A 188 -3.29 -34.03 4.83
N GLY A 189 -2.84 -32.81 5.11
CA GLY A 189 -2.07 -32.48 6.32
C GLY A 189 -2.94 -32.19 7.54
N GLU A 190 -2.32 -32.15 8.72
CA GLU A 190 -3.00 -31.73 9.95
C GLU A 190 -3.42 -30.26 9.84
N ALA A 191 -4.69 -29.99 10.11
CA ALA A 191 -5.22 -28.64 10.11
C ALA A 191 -4.75 -27.86 11.35
N GLY A 192 -4.51 -26.55 11.17
CA GLY A 192 -4.54 -25.59 12.28
C GLY A 192 -3.22 -25.29 12.99
N SER A 193 -2.04 -25.51 12.37
CA SER A 193 -0.77 -25.08 12.97
C SER A 193 -0.18 -23.87 12.24
N ALA A 194 0.10 -22.80 12.99
CA ALA A 194 0.89 -21.65 12.53
C ALA A 194 2.29 -22.05 12.05
N ALA A 195 2.78 -23.24 12.43
CA ALA A 195 4.05 -23.79 11.93
C ALA A 195 4.06 -24.06 10.42
N LEU A 196 2.90 -23.98 9.75
CA LEU A 196 2.80 -24.01 8.28
C LEU A 196 3.17 -22.67 7.63
N LEU A 197 3.20 -21.58 8.40
CA LEU A 197 3.59 -20.23 7.98
C LEU A 197 4.96 -19.89 8.59
N VAL A 198 6.03 -20.39 7.96
CA VAL A 198 7.41 -20.12 8.36
C VAL A 198 7.96 -19.06 7.41
N PRO A 199 7.90 -17.77 7.76
CA PRO A 199 8.34 -16.70 6.89
C PRO A 199 9.84 -16.76 6.71
N GLU A 200 10.29 -16.34 5.53
CA GLU A 200 11.69 -16.02 5.27
C GLU A 200 11.91 -14.52 5.51
N GLU A 201 13.13 -14.16 5.89
CA GLU A 201 13.52 -12.75 5.90
C GLU A 201 13.69 -12.28 4.45
N THR A 202 12.74 -11.48 4.00
CA THR A 202 12.76 -10.88 2.66
C THR A 202 12.27 -9.44 2.71
N VAL A 203 12.78 -8.61 1.80
CA VAL A 203 12.31 -7.23 1.61
C VAL A 203 11.10 -7.13 0.68
N LEU A 204 10.73 -8.25 0.03
CA LEU A 204 9.60 -8.28 -0.90
C LEU A 204 8.26 -7.97 -0.22
N THR A 205 7.44 -7.27 -0.97
CA THR A 205 6.12 -6.76 -0.65
C THR A 205 5.12 -7.22 -1.71
N CYS A 206 3.82 -7.00 -1.46
CA CYS A 206 2.77 -7.34 -2.43
C CYS A 206 3.04 -6.73 -3.82
N LEU A 207 3.52 -5.48 -3.89
CA LEU A 207 3.68 -4.74 -5.14
C LEU A 207 4.92 -5.12 -5.95
N ASP A 208 5.84 -5.90 -5.38
CA ASP A 208 7.01 -6.39 -6.10
C ASP A 208 6.62 -7.47 -7.12
N CYS A 209 5.57 -8.22 -6.81
CA CYS A 209 4.95 -9.22 -7.68
C CYS A 209 3.67 -8.68 -8.36
N HIS A 210 2.86 -7.91 -7.64
CA HIS A 210 1.57 -7.39 -8.10
C HIS A 210 1.68 -5.91 -8.47
N ARG A 211 2.46 -5.61 -9.52
CA ARG A 211 2.77 -4.23 -9.88
C ARG A 211 1.52 -3.43 -10.21
N ALA A 212 1.40 -2.28 -9.56
CA ALA A 212 0.40 -1.26 -9.82
C ALA A 212 1.08 0.01 -10.36
N HIS A 213 0.28 0.89 -10.96
CA HIS A 213 0.73 2.16 -11.54
C HIS A 213 1.79 2.05 -12.64
N VAL A 214 1.76 0.98 -13.44
CA VAL A 214 2.69 0.79 -14.56
C VAL A 214 2.10 1.33 -15.87
N PRO A 215 2.87 2.04 -16.73
CA PRO A 215 2.39 2.46 -18.03
C PRO A 215 1.98 1.27 -18.91
N GLY A 216 0.77 1.30 -19.46
CA GLY A 216 0.23 0.24 -20.31
C GLY A 216 -1.05 -0.38 -19.73
N LEU A 217 -1.37 -1.60 -20.16
CA LEU A 217 -2.40 -2.43 -19.53
C LEU A 217 -1.76 -3.12 -18.32
N GLU A 218 -2.09 -2.69 -17.10
CA GLU A 218 -1.42 -3.21 -15.91
C GLU A 218 -1.64 -4.71 -15.75
N PHE A 219 -2.76 -5.25 -16.22
CA PHE A 219 -3.01 -6.68 -16.18
C PHE A 219 -2.01 -7.51 -16.98
N ASP A 220 -1.41 -6.94 -18.04
CA ASP A 220 -0.36 -7.63 -18.78
C ASP A 220 0.92 -7.77 -17.92
N TYR A 221 1.10 -6.90 -16.93
CA TYR A 221 2.27 -6.85 -16.05
C TYR A 221 2.00 -7.33 -14.61
N PHE A 222 0.74 -7.40 -14.20
CA PHE A 222 0.31 -7.69 -12.82
C PHE A 222 0.72 -9.10 -12.36
N LEU A 223 0.99 -9.99 -13.32
CA LEU A 223 1.53 -11.33 -13.16
C LEU A 223 2.47 -11.67 -14.32
N ASP A 224 3.20 -10.69 -14.88
CA ASP A 224 4.19 -11.00 -15.91
C ASP A 224 5.26 -11.90 -15.30
N GLU A 225 5.18 -13.18 -15.66
CA GLU A 225 6.01 -14.22 -15.08
C GLU A 225 7.49 -13.91 -15.30
N THR A 226 7.85 -13.51 -16.51
CA THR A 226 9.26 -13.32 -16.88
C THR A 226 9.81 -11.99 -16.37
N ALA A 227 9.04 -10.90 -16.47
CA ALA A 227 9.53 -9.56 -16.14
C ALA A 227 9.33 -9.17 -14.67
N VAL A 228 8.43 -9.84 -13.95
CA VAL A 228 8.01 -9.47 -12.59
C VAL A 228 8.17 -10.63 -11.62
N LEU A 229 7.46 -11.75 -11.84
CA LEU A 229 7.38 -12.83 -10.84
C LEU A 229 8.70 -13.59 -10.67
N LEU A 230 9.28 -14.14 -11.74
CA LEU A 230 10.53 -14.92 -11.65
C LEU A 230 11.69 -14.09 -11.09
N PRO A 231 11.89 -12.81 -11.47
CA PRO A 231 12.87 -11.95 -10.81
C PRO A 231 12.64 -11.79 -9.30
N ALA A 232 11.39 -11.61 -8.86
CA ALA A 232 11.06 -11.55 -7.44
C ALA A 232 11.34 -12.88 -6.73
N CYS A 233 11.02 -14.02 -7.37
CA CYS A 233 11.35 -15.34 -6.85
C CYS A 233 12.86 -15.53 -6.69
N VAL A 234 13.66 -15.16 -7.69
CA VAL A 234 15.13 -15.22 -7.60
C VAL A 234 15.64 -14.35 -6.44
N GLN A 235 15.11 -13.14 -6.29
CA GLN A 235 15.48 -12.25 -5.18
C GLN A 235 15.16 -12.88 -3.82
N CYS A 236 13.93 -13.39 -3.65
CA CYS A 236 13.51 -14.08 -2.43
C CYS A 236 14.44 -15.25 -2.09
N HIS A 237 14.76 -16.09 -3.09
CA HIS A 237 15.63 -17.25 -2.89
C HIS A 237 17.08 -16.87 -2.54
N LEU A 238 17.58 -15.75 -3.09
CA LEU A 238 18.89 -15.21 -2.73
C LEU A 238 18.90 -14.68 -1.29
N GLU A 239 17.84 -14.02 -0.84
CA GLU A 239 17.72 -13.48 0.53
C GLU A 239 17.55 -14.58 1.57
N ALA A 240 16.73 -15.59 1.25
CA ALA A 240 16.47 -16.73 2.11
C ALA A 240 17.62 -17.76 2.14
N ASP A 241 18.64 -17.62 1.28
CA ASP A 241 19.68 -18.63 1.03
C ASP A 241 19.07 -20.03 0.76
N ALA A 242 17.95 -20.06 0.02
CA ALA A 242 17.12 -21.24 -0.19
C ALA A 242 16.35 -21.18 -1.50
N GLY A 243 16.23 -22.32 -2.20
CA GLY A 243 15.47 -22.44 -3.45
C GLY A 243 16.28 -22.16 -4.72
N PRO A 244 15.67 -22.30 -5.91
CA PRO A 244 16.33 -22.10 -7.20
C PRO A 244 16.58 -20.61 -7.51
N VAL A 245 17.83 -20.25 -7.79
CA VAL A 245 18.22 -18.87 -8.19
C VAL A 245 18.42 -18.71 -9.70
N ASP A 246 18.31 -19.80 -10.47
CA ASP A 246 18.40 -19.82 -11.93
C ASP A 246 17.04 -20.23 -12.51
N LEU A 247 16.13 -19.25 -12.53
CA LEU A 247 14.78 -19.38 -13.06
C LEU A 247 14.73 -18.73 -14.45
N ASN A 248 15.31 -19.40 -15.45
CA ASN A 248 15.33 -18.99 -16.85
C ASN A 248 14.53 -19.95 -17.75
#